data_AF-A0A3C1UKY5-F1
#
_entry.id   AF-A0A3C1UKY5-F1
#
_cell.length_a   1.000
_cell.length_b   1.000
_cell.length_c   1.000
_cell.angle_alpha   90.00
_cell.angle_beta   90.00
_cell.angle_gamma   90.00
#
_symmetry.space_group_name_H-M   'P 1'
#
loop_
_entity.id
_entity.type
_entity.pdbx_description
1 polymer ?
#
loop_
_entity_poly.entity_id
_entity_poly.type
_entity_poly.pdbx_seq_one_letter_code
_entity_poly.pdbx_strand_id
1 'polypeptide(L)'
;SETRRVDMSFGISYDDDMDKAESLILDILEQHPKVLKHPAPTVKTNELGDFSVNLICRPWVKTADYWTVHWDIIKQVKKRFDAEDLSFPYPQHDVHMSQVS
;
A
#
# COMPACT_ATOMS: atom_id res chain seq x y z
N SER A 1 -7.83 -21.43 11.78
CA SER A 1 -8.02 -21.26 10.32
C SER A 1 -6.72 -21.58 9.62
N GLU A 2 -6.74 -22.38 8.55
CA GLU A 2 -5.56 -22.72 7.73
C GLU A 2 -5.08 -21.52 6.90
N THR A 3 -5.99 -20.60 6.58
CA THR A 3 -5.71 -19.37 5.86
C THR A 3 -6.07 -18.14 6.70
N ARG A 4 -5.39 -17.03 6.43
CA ARG A 4 -5.62 -15.75 7.08
C ARG A 4 -5.46 -14.62 6.06
N ARG A 5 -6.28 -13.58 6.20
CA ARG A 5 -6.11 -12.33 5.45
C ARG A 5 -5.06 -11.48 6.13
N VAL A 6 -4.12 -10.93 5.36
CA VAL A 6 -3.15 -9.94 5.83
C VAL A 6 -3.73 -8.58 5.51
N ASP A 7 -4.02 -7.77 6.54
CA ASP A 7 -4.54 -6.42 6.34
C ASP A 7 -3.37 -5.42 6.36
N MET A 8 -3.17 -4.68 5.26
CA MET A 8 -2.16 -3.65 5.08
C MET A 8 -2.77 -2.38 4.52
N SER A 9 -2.12 -1.25 4.76
CA SER A 9 -2.50 0.08 4.24
C SER A 9 -1.27 0.79 3.67
N PHE A 10 -1.42 1.43 2.53
CA PHE A 10 -0.39 2.23 1.86
C PHE A 10 -0.95 3.61 1.54
N GLY A 11 -0.29 4.66 2.04
CA GLY A 11 -0.61 6.04 1.69
C GLY A 11 0.22 6.49 0.49
N ILE A 12 -0.43 7.10 -0.51
CA ILE A 12 0.24 7.77 -1.64
C ILE A 12 -0.07 9.27 -1.61
N SER A 13 0.74 10.08 -2.31
CA SER A 13 0.47 11.51 -2.46
C SER A 13 -0.86 11.74 -3.20
N TYR A 14 -1.50 12.88 -2.97
CA TYR A 14 -2.67 13.30 -3.75
C TYR A 14 -2.34 13.57 -5.23
N ASP A 15 -1.08 13.85 -5.53
CA ASP A 15 -0.60 14.09 -6.90
C ASP A 15 -0.29 12.79 -7.65
N ASP A 16 -0.25 11.65 -6.95
CA ASP A 16 0.06 10.35 -7.55
C ASP A 16 -1.18 9.71 -8.21
N ASP A 17 -0.96 8.95 -9.27
CA ASP A 17 -2.02 8.18 -9.93
C ASP A 17 -2.44 6.97 -9.06
N MET A 18 -3.63 7.08 -8.47
CA MET A 18 -4.23 6.04 -7.62
C MET A 18 -4.47 4.73 -8.36
N ASP A 19 -4.93 4.78 -9.62
CA ASP A 19 -5.23 3.58 -10.40
C ASP A 19 -3.93 2.84 -10.76
N LYS A 20 -2.87 3.59 -11.07
CA LYS A 20 -1.52 3.05 -11.24
C LYS A 20 -1.03 2.38 -9.94
N ALA A 21 -1.18 3.04 -8.80
CA ALA A 21 -0.78 2.50 -7.50
C ALA A 21 -1.55 1.22 -7.13
N GLU A 22 -2.87 1.18 -7.33
CA GLU A 22 -3.69 -0.04 -7.12
C GLU A 22 -3.19 -1.19 -8.01
N SER A 23 -2.96 -0.91 -9.29
CA SER A 23 -2.51 -1.91 -10.27
C SER A 23 -1.15 -2.48 -9.92
N LEU A 24 -0.18 -1.64 -9.53
CA LEU A 24 1.16 -2.07 -9.14
C LEU A 24 1.15 -2.95 -7.90
N ILE A 25 0.34 -2.61 -6.88
CA ILE A 25 0.19 -3.45 -5.69
C ILE A 25 -0.44 -4.79 -6.08
N LEU A 26 -1.48 -4.78 -6.92
CA LEU A 26 -2.13 -6.01 -7.37
C LEU A 26 -1.16 -6.94 -8.11
N ASP A 27 -0.35 -6.40 -9.04
CA ASP A 27 0.68 -7.15 -9.77
C ASP A 27 1.69 -7.80 -8.82
N ILE A 28 2.13 -7.09 -7.78
CA ILE A 28 3.02 -7.63 -6.74
C ILE A 28 2.35 -8.81 -6.03
N LEU A 29 1.07 -8.68 -5.66
CA LEU A 29 0.32 -9.76 -4.99
C LEU A 29 0.16 -10.99 -5.88
N GLU A 30 -0.13 -10.81 -7.17
CA GLU A 30 -0.32 -11.90 -8.13
C GLU A 30 0.97 -12.67 -8.42
N GLN A 31 2.12 -11.99 -8.35
CA GLN A 31 3.44 -12.57 -8.56
C GLN A 31 4.02 -13.21 -7.29
N HIS A 32 3.47 -12.90 -6.12
CA HIS A 32 4.00 -13.41 -4.85
C HIS A 32 3.64 -14.89 -4.65
N PRO A 33 4.61 -15.81 -4.51
CA PRO A 33 4.36 -17.26 -4.52
C PRO A 33 3.54 -17.78 -3.32
N LYS A 34 3.47 -16.99 -2.24
CA LYS A 34 2.73 -17.34 -1.01
C LYS A 34 1.36 -16.65 -0.89
N VAL A 35 1.00 -15.79 -1.83
CA VAL A 35 -0.33 -15.18 -1.88
C VAL A 35 -1.29 -16.14 -2.58
N LEU A 36 -2.44 -16.38 -1.98
CA LEU A 36 -3.48 -17.22 -2.54
C LEU A 36 -4.25 -16.45 -3.60
N LYS A 37 -4.52 -17.10 -4.74
CA LYS A 37 -5.37 -16.56 -5.80
C LYS A 37 -6.87 -16.70 -5.50
N HIS A 38 -7.21 -17.61 -4.59
CA HIS A 38 -8.57 -17.85 -4.13
C HIS A 38 -8.60 -17.98 -2.60
N PRO A 39 -9.29 -17.08 -1.87
CA PRO A 39 -9.96 -15.88 -2.38
C PRO A 39 -8.96 -14.89 -3.01
N ALA A 40 -9.42 -14.14 -4.01
CA ALA A 40 -8.59 -13.15 -4.68
C ALA A 40 -8.15 -12.04 -3.69
N PRO A 41 -6.92 -11.51 -3.82
CA PRO A 41 -6.51 -10.35 -3.05
C PRO A 41 -7.40 -9.15 -3.37
N THR A 42 -7.57 -8.26 -2.39
CA THR A 42 -8.28 -6.99 -2.61
C THR A 42 -7.30 -5.83 -2.47
N VAL A 43 -7.20 -5.00 -3.51
CA VAL A 43 -6.52 -3.72 -3.48
C VAL A 43 -7.52 -2.66 -3.89
N LYS A 44 -7.75 -1.68 -3.01
CA LYS A 44 -8.73 -0.61 -3.23
C LYS A 44 -8.34 0.66 -2.49
N THR A 45 -8.73 1.79 -3.03
CA THR A 45 -8.80 3.06 -2.32
C THR A 45 -9.82 2.95 -1.19
N ASN A 46 -9.38 3.25 0.03
CA ASN A 46 -10.19 3.14 1.24
C ASN A 46 -10.64 4.51 1.76
N GLU A 47 -9.77 5.51 1.68
CA GLU A 47 -10.00 6.82 2.31
C GLU A 47 -9.13 7.91 1.68
N LEU A 48 -9.65 9.14 1.67
CA LEU A 48 -8.90 10.36 1.40
C LEU A 48 -8.56 11.00 2.75
N GLY A 49 -7.31 10.86 3.21
CA GLY A 49 -6.85 11.37 4.50
C GLY A 49 -6.25 12.77 4.41
N ASP A 50 -5.84 13.36 5.52
CA ASP A 50 -5.40 14.77 5.57
C ASP A 50 -4.21 15.08 4.63
N PHE A 51 -3.31 14.10 4.43
CA PHE A 51 -2.07 14.27 3.64
C PHE A 51 -1.82 13.13 2.66
N SER A 52 -2.78 12.20 2.49
CA SER A 52 -2.58 11.00 1.70
C SER A 52 -3.87 10.42 1.16
N VAL A 53 -3.79 9.78 0.00
CA VAL A 53 -4.79 8.79 -0.40
C VAL A 53 -4.42 7.44 0.19
N ASN A 54 -5.31 6.86 0.99
CA ASN A 54 -5.07 5.60 1.70
C ASN A 54 -5.63 4.42 0.91
N LEU A 55 -4.75 3.54 0.45
CA LEU A 55 -5.08 2.28 -0.22
C LEU A 55 -5.05 1.12 0.77
N ILE A 56 -6.06 0.27 0.76
CA ILE A 56 -6.04 -1.02 1.45
C ILE A 56 -5.49 -2.11 0.54
N CYS A 57 -4.69 -3.00 1.13
CA CYS A 57 -4.13 -4.18 0.49
C CYS A 57 -4.42 -5.41 1.36
N ARG A 58 -5.21 -6.35 0.85
CA ARG A 58 -5.75 -7.48 1.61
C ARG A 58 -5.56 -8.83 0.89
N PRO A 59 -4.34 -9.39 0.84
CA PRO A 59 -4.13 -10.74 0.34
C PRO A 59 -4.54 -11.80 1.35
N TRP A 60 -4.87 -12.99 0.82
CA TRP A 60 -5.07 -14.21 1.61
C TRP A 60 -3.83 -15.09 1.53
N VAL A 61 -3.44 -15.67 2.66
CA VAL A 61 -2.22 -16.49 2.78
C VAL A 61 -2.47 -17.68 3.71
N LYS A 62 -1.57 -18.67 3.70
CA LYS A 62 -1.53 -19.67 4.78
C LYS A 62 -1.15 -19.00 6.09
N THR A 63 -1.74 -19.43 7.19
CA THR A 63 -1.49 -18.82 8.52
C THR A 63 0.00 -18.82 8.89
N ALA A 64 0.76 -19.84 8.48
CA ALA A 64 2.20 -19.94 8.73
C ALA A 64 3.04 -18.90 7.94
N ASP A 65 2.53 -18.41 6.81
CA ASP A 65 3.23 -17.47 5.92
C ASP A 65 2.89 -16.00 6.20
N TYR A 66 1.99 -15.74 7.17
CA TYR A 66 1.44 -14.42 7.45
C TYR A 66 2.48 -13.31 7.53
N TRP A 67 3.47 -13.48 8.41
CA TRP A 67 4.48 -12.44 8.64
C TRP A 67 5.49 -12.34 7.50
N THR A 68 5.85 -13.46 6.87
CA THR A 68 6.71 -13.44 5.69
C THR A 68 6.08 -12.62 4.58
N VAL A 69 4.81 -12.89 4.25
CA VAL A 69 4.10 -12.15 3.20
C VAL A 69 3.93 -10.69 3.60
N HIS A 70 3.59 -10.39 4.85
CA HIS A 70 3.45 -9.02 5.31
C HIS A 70 4.71 -8.17 5.05
N TRP A 71 5.89 -8.66 5.45
CA TRP A 71 7.14 -7.91 5.24
C TRP A 71 7.59 -7.89 3.78
N ASP A 72 7.41 -8.99 3.06
CA ASP A 72 7.80 -9.10 1.65
C ASP A 72 6.99 -8.14 0.77
N ILE A 73 5.68 -8.04 1.00
CA ILE A 73 4.80 -7.14 0.26
C ILE A 73 5.15 -5.68 0.56
N ILE A 74 5.32 -5.29 1.83
CA ILE A 74 5.72 -3.91 2.18
C ILE A 74 7.01 -3.52 1.46
N LYS A 75 8.02 -4.39 1.47
CA LYS A 75 9.31 -4.13 0.82
C LYS A 75 9.18 -4.04 -0.71
N GLN A 76 8.38 -4.91 -1.32
CA GLN A 76 8.18 -4.91 -2.77
C GLN A 76 7.38 -3.70 -3.24
N VAL A 77 6.33 -3.32 -2.51
CA VAL A 77 5.55 -2.11 -2.79
C VAL A 77 6.45 -0.88 -2.74
N LYS A 78 7.24 -0.70 -1.66
CA LYS A 78 8.18 0.45 -1.57
C LYS A 78 9.13 0.51 -2.76
N LYS A 79 9.78 -0.61 -3.09
CA LYS A 79 10.74 -0.68 -4.21
C LYS A 79 10.07 -0.41 -5.57
N ARG A 80 8.86 -0.93 -5.78
CA ARG A 80 8.13 -0.73 -7.02
C ARG A 80 7.68 0.71 -7.16
N PHE A 81 7.17 1.31 -6.09
CA PHE A 81 6.74 2.70 -6.10
C PHE A 81 7.91 3.65 -6.37
N ASP A 82 9.06 3.41 -5.75
CA ASP A 82 10.30 4.17 -6.02
C ASP A 82 10.76 4.08 -7.48
N ALA A 83 10.54 2.92 -8.14
CA ALA A 83 10.91 2.72 -9.54
C ALA A 83 9.90 3.31 -10.53
N GLU A 84 8.71 3.65 -10.05
CA GLU A 84 7.55 4.09 -10.84
C GLU A 84 7.19 5.56 -10.56
N ASP A 85 8.07 6.25 -9.83
CA ASP A 85 7.96 7.64 -9.38
C ASP A 85 6.71 7.94 -8.52
N LEU A 86 6.24 6.94 -7.76
CA LEU A 86 5.16 7.11 -6.78
C LEU A 86 5.73 7.50 -5.41
N SER A 87 5.08 8.46 -4.76
CA SER A 87 5.59 9.07 -3.53
C SER A 87 4.84 8.59 -2.31
N PHE A 88 5.57 8.27 -1.24
CA PHE A 88 4.95 8.13 0.09
C PHE A 88 4.90 9.53 0.73
N PRO A 89 3.71 10.00 1.13
CA PRO A 89 3.58 11.33 1.70
C PRO A 89 4.32 11.38 3.04
N TYR A 90 5.17 12.39 3.18
CA TYR A 90 5.71 12.77 4.48
C TYR A 90 4.74 13.73 5.14
N PRO A 91 4.55 13.68 6.47
CA PRO A 91 3.77 14.69 7.17
C PRO A 91 4.37 16.07 6.87
N GLN A 92 3.60 16.92 6.18
CA GLN A 92 3.99 18.30 5.99
C GLN A 92 3.62 19.05 7.27
N HIS A 93 4.62 19.53 8.02
CA HIS A 93 4.36 20.59 8.99
C HIS A 93 4.22 21.90 8.19
N ASP A 94 2.99 22.41 8.08
CA ASP A 94 2.76 23.77 7.62
C ASP A 94 3.44 24.75 8.58
N VAL A 95 4.65 25.22 8.23
CA VAL A 95 5.26 26.36 8.91
C VAL A 95 4.55 27.61 8.38
N HIS A 96 3.44 27.98 9.02
CA HIS A 96 2.81 29.28 8.80
C HIS A 96 3.77 30.36 9.32
N MET A 97 4.70 30.83 8.49
CA MET A 97 5.52 32.02 8.75
C MET A 97 4.60 33.24 8.62
N SER A 98 3.79 33.51 9.64
CA SER A 98 3.14 34.81 9.77
C SER A 98 4.22 35.86 10.00
N GLN A 99 4.54 36.64 8.97
CA GLN A 99 5.29 37.88 9.10
C GLN A 99 4.50 38.80 10.03
N VAL A 100 4.93 38.89 11.28
CA VAL A 100 4.51 39.99 12.17
C VAL A 100 5.20 41.23 11.63
N SER A 101 4.40 42.13 11.05
CA SER A 101 4.81 43.49 10.69
C SER A 101 4.93 44.37 11.91
#